data_AF-A0A7V5UJ59-F1
#
_entry.id   AF-A0A7V5UJ59-F1
#
_cell.length_a   1.000
_cell.length_b   1.000
_cell.length_c   1.000
_cell.angle_alpha   90.00
_cell.angle_beta   90.00
_cell.angle_gamma   90.00
#
_symmetry.space_group_name_H-M   'P 1'
#
loop_
_entity.id
_entity.type
_entity.pdbx_description
1 polymer ?
#
loop_
_entity_poly.entity_id
_entity_poly.type
_entity_poly.pdbx_seq_one_letter_code
_entity_poly.pdbx_strand_id
1 'polypeptide(L)' 'MKISRRTRWTWAACGLLSSLLVSAVGCQSDINGQTLPSAYYRYDDVQYFPPGTEFPLRAEAASIRAAKADMQQQQGQ' A
#
# COMPACT_ATOMS: atom_id res chain seq x y z
N MET A 1 2.76 3.57 52.70
CA MET A 1 1.50 4.00 52.03
C MET A 1 0.56 2.78 51.92
N LYS A 2 -0.59 2.76 52.60
CA LYS A 2 -1.51 1.59 52.58
C LYS A 2 -2.54 1.78 51.46
N ILE A 3 -2.42 1.01 50.38
CA ILE A 3 -3.34 1.07 49.24
C ILE A 3 -4.68 0.43 49.63
N SER A 4 -5.77 1.20 49.53
CA SER A 4 -7.11 0.76 49.93
C SER A 4 -7.65 -0.35 49.02
N ARG A 5 -8.54 -1.20 49.55
CA ARG A 5 -9.19 -2.26 48.75
C ARG A 5 -9.93 -1.68 47.55
N ARG A 6 -10.58 -0.51 47.69
CA ARG A 6 -11.26 0.17 46.57
C ARG A 6 -10.27 0.58 45.48
N THR A 7 -9.11 1.11 45.88
CA THR A 7 -8.03 1.46 44.94
C THR A 7 -7.49 0.22 44.21
N ARG A 8 -7.37 -0.94 44.87
CA ARG A 8 -6.93 -2.16 44.16
C ARG A 8 -7.92 -2.61 43.08
N TRP A 9 -9.22 -2.52 43.37
CA TRP A 9 -10.28 -2.88 42.44
C TRP A 9 -10.39 -1.92 41.26
N THR A 10 -10.21 -0.60 41.48
CA THR A 10 -10.19 0.36 40.37
C THR A 10 -9.01 0.11 39.43
N TRP A 11 -7.83 -0.20 39.96
CA TRP A 11 -6.66 -0.50 39.13
C TRP A 11 -6.83 -1.81 38.35
N ALA A 12 -7.40 -2.85 38.97
CA ALA A 12 -7.71 -4.10 38.28
C ALA A 12 -8.73 -3.91 37.14
N ALA A 13 -9.79 -3.12 37.38
CA ALA A 13 -10.79 -2.80 36.37
C ALA A 13 -10.19 -2.00 35.20
N CYS A 14 -9.35 -1.00 35.48
CA CYS A 14 -8.65 -0.25 34.44
C CYS A 14 -7.72 -1.15 33.62
N GLY A 15 -6.95 -2.03 34.27
CA GLY A 15 -6.05 -2.95 33.56
C GLY A 15 -6.80 -3.91 32.63
N LEU A 16 -7.91 -4.48 33.10
CA LEU A 16 -8.77 -5.34 32.30
C LEU A 16 -9.36 -4.60 31.09
N LEU A 17 -9.88 -3.39 31.29
CA LEU A 17 -10.46 -2.58 30.22
C LEU A 17 -9.39 -2.22 29.16
N SER A 18 -8.20 -1.81 29.59
CA SER A 18 -7.10 -1.50 28.67
C SER A 18 -6.66 -2.72 27.86
N SER A 19 -6.56 -3.90 28.49
CA SER A 19 -6.23 -5.14 27.78
C SER A 19 -7.27 -5.50 26.72
N LEU A 20 -8.56 -5.32 27.04
CA LEU A 20 -9.65 -5.60 26.11
C LEU A 20 -9.62 -4.66 24.90
N LEU A 21 -9.41 -3.36 25.15
CA LEU A 21 -9.36 -2.35 24.09
C LEU A 21 -8.19 -2.58 23.13
N VAL A 22 -6.99 -2.91 23.64
CA VAL A 22 -5.81 -3.21 22.81
C VAL A 22 -6.02 -4.49 21.98
N SER A 23 -6.75 -5.48 22.50
CA SER A 23 -7.06 -6.71 21.76
C SER A 23 -8.11 -6.49 20.66
N ALA A 24 -8.94 -5.45 20.76
CA ALA A 24 -9.98 -5.13 19.79
C ALA A 24 -9.47 -4.31 18.59
N VAL A 25 -8.34 -3.62 18.74
CA VAL A 25 -7.67 -2.93 17.63
C VAL A 25 -6.57 -3.82 17.05
N GLY A 26 -6.66 -4.12 15.76
CA GLY A 26 -5.60 -4.88 15.07
C GLY A 26 -4.31 -4.07 14.93
N CYS A 27 -3.17 -4.74 14.77
CA CYS A 27 -1.94 -4.09 14.29
C CYS A 27 -2.11 -3.72 12.82
N GLN A 28 -2.54 -2.49 12.57
CA GLN A 28 -2.61 -1.90 11.24
C GLN A 28 -1.22 -1.94 10.59
N SER A 29 -1.11 -2.59 9.43
CA SER A 29 0.16 -2.75 8.73
C SER A 29 0.43 -1.52 7.87
N ASP A 30 1.41 -0.71 8.27
CA ASP A 30 1.91 0.41 7.47
C ASP A 30 3.16 -0.02 6.68
N ILE A 31 3.10 0.17 5.37
CA ILE A 31 4.17 -0.22 4.45
C ILE A 31 4.38 0.93 3.47
N ASN A 32 5.60 1.46 3.41
CA ASN A 32 5.95 2.63 2.59
C ASN A 32 5.04 3.87 2.84
N GLY A 33 4.54 4.06 4.07
CA GLY A 33 3.63 5.15 4.40
C GLY A 33 2.19 4.96 3.92
N GLN A 34 1.84 3.75 3.46
CA GLN A 34 0.48 3.34 3.13
C GLN A 34 -0.01 2.30 4.14
N THR A 35 -1.17 2.57 4.73
CA THR A 35 -1.91 1.54 5.45
C THR A 35 -2.53 0.56 4.46
N LEU A 36 -2.14 -0.71 4.56
CA LEU A 36 -2.69 -1.75 3.69
C LEU A 36 -3.97 -2.36 4.29
N PRO A 37 -4.98 -2.71 3.45
CA PRO A 37 -6.24 -3.30 3.91
C PRO A 37 -6.08 -4.66 4.60
N SER A 38 -5.02 -5.39 4.30
CA SER A 38 -4.73 -6.71 4.86
C SER A 38 -3.22 -6.95 4.98
N ALA A 39 -2.82 -7.80 5.93
CA ALA A 39 -1.42 -8.16 6.13
C ALA A 39 -0.80 -8.92 4.94
N TYR A 40 -1.65 -9.52 4.09
CA TYR A 40 -1.24 -10.29 2.93
C TYR A 40 -1.32 -9.51 1.62
N TYR A 41 -1.69 -8.23 1.66
CA TYR A 41 -1.86 -7.39 0.45
C TYR A 41 -0.62 -7.38 -0.46
N ARG A 42 0.57 -7.56 0.11
CA ARG A 42 1.83 -7.67 -0.66
C ARG A 42 1.96 -8.97 -1.46
N TYR A 43 1.31 -10.04 -1.00
CA TYR A 43 1.33 -11.39 -1.59
C TYR A 43 -0.01 -11.71 -2.27
N ASP A 44 -0.89 -10.72 -2.42
CA ASP A 44 -2.11 -10.88 -3.19
C ASP A 44 -1.76 -10.63 -4.66
N ASP A 45 -1.63 -11.73 -5.40
CA ASP A 45 -1.09 -11.76 -6.75
C ASP A 45 -2.01 -11.10 -7.79
N VAL A 46 -3.16 -10.55 -7.39
CA VAL A 46 -4.20 -10.15 -8.33
C VAL A 46 -4.45 -8.65 -8.29
N GLN A 47 -3.44 -7.88 -8.73
CA GLN A 47 -3.80 -6.82 -9.66
C GLN A 47 -4.02 -7.53 -11.00
N TYR A 48 -5.26 -7.89 -11.31
CA TYR A 48 -5.61 -8.48 -12.60
C TYR A 48 -5.18 -7.53 -13.71
N PHE A 49 -4.04 -7.84 -14.32
CA PHE A 49 -3.63 -7.23 -15.57
C PHE A 49 -4.22 -8.12 -16.66
N PRO A 50 -5.29 -7.70 -17.36
CA PRO A 50 -5.74 -8.45 -18.51
C PRO A 50 -4.53 -8.67 -19.43
N PRO A 51 -4.42 -9.81 -20.12
CA PRO A 51 -3.43 -9.99 -21.17
C PRO A 51 -3.69 -8.92 -22.25
N GLY A 52 -3.09 -7.76 -22.05
CA GLY A 52 -3.25 -6.58 -22.87
C GLY A 52 -2.36 -6.70 -24.08
N THR A 53 -2.81 -6.12 -25.20
CA THR A 53 -1.97 -6.03 -26.40
C THR A 53 -0.64 -5.38 -26.05
N GLU A 54 0.46 -6.00 -26.48
CA GLU A 54 1.83 -5.90 -25.98
C GLU A 54 2.52 -4.52 -25.96
N PHE A 55 1.79 -3.42 -26.18
CA PHE A 55 2.31 -2.07 -25.99
C PHE A 55 1.13 -1.07 -25.97
N PRO A 56 0.77 -0.44 -24.83
CA PRO A 56 -0.35 0.50 -24.77
C PRO A 56 -0.12 1.80 -25.56
N LEU A 57 1.12 2.08 -25.98
CA LEU A 57 1.52 3.35 -26.60
C LEU A 57 1.89 3.22 -28.09
N ARG A 58 1.29 2.27 -28.83
CA ARG A 58 1.66 1.99 -30.24
C ARG A 58 1.63 3.21 -31.15
N ALA A 59 0.67 4.12 -30.95
CA ALA A 59 0.57 5.36 -31.70
C ALA A 59 1.76 6.29 -31.44
N GLU A 60 2.20 6.41 -30.19
CA GLU A 60 3.34 7.25 -29.80
C GLU A 60 4.67 6.65 -30.27
N ALA A 61 4.84 5.32 -30.20
CA ALA A 61 6.02 4.69 -30.79
C ALA A 61 6.06 4.87 -32.31
N ALA A 62 4.91 4.87 -33.00
CA ALA A 62 4.84 5.12 -34.43
C ALA A 62 5.21 6.57 -34.77
N SER A 63 4.71 7.55 -34.01
CA SER A 63 5.05 8.97 -34.23
C SER A 63 6.53 9.26 -33.97
N ILE A 64 7.11 8.67 -32.92
CA ILE A 64 8.55 8.78 -32.62
C ILE A 64 9.40 8.15 -33.74
N ARG A 65 8.97 7.01 -34.30
CA ARG A 65 9.69 6.38 -35.43
C ARG A 65 9.63 7.24 -36.69
N ALA A 66 8.47 7.81 -37.02
CA ALA A 66 8.33 8.71 -38.17
C ALA A 66 9.21 9.96 -38.01
N ALA A 67 9.14 10.63 -36.85
CA ALA A 67 9.97 11.81 -36.59
C ALA A 67 11.48 11.50 -36.63
N LYS A 68 11.91 10.33 -36.15
CA LYS A 68 13.30 9.89 -36.27
C LYS A 68 13.72 9.65 -37.73
N ALA A 69 12.85 9.07 -38.54
CA ALA A 69 13.12 8.86 -39.96
C ALA A 69 13.28 10.19 -40.71
N ASP A 70 12.42 11.17 -40.44
CA ASP A 70 12.47 12.50 -41.05
C ASP A 70 13.77 13.24 -40.67
N MET A 71 14.19 13.16 -39.40
CA MET A 71 15.46 13.76 -38.96
C MET A 71 16.68 13.09 -39.60
N GLN A 72 16.66 11.77 -39.77
CA GLN A 72 17.75 11.05 -40.43
C GLN A 72 17.87 11.39 -41.91
N GLN A 73 16.74 11.61 -42.59
CA GLN A 73 16.73 12.05 -44.00
C GLN A 73 17.28 13.48 -44.16
N GLN A 74 16.98 14.38 -43.22
CA GLN A 74 17.49 15.75 -43.23
C GLN A 74 18.99 15.84 -42.89
N GLN A 75 19.53 14.90 -42.11
CA GLN A 75 20.96 14.85 -41.79
C GLN A 75 21.82 14.25 -42.92
N GLY A 76 21.20 13.61 -43.91
CA GLY A 76 21.87 13.02 -45.07
C GLY A 76 21.85 13.88 -46.34
N GLN A 77 21.34 15.11 -46.26
CA GLN A 77 21.39 16.14 -47.31
C GLN A 77 22.37 17.24 -46.92
#